data_AF-A0A4U6S144-F1
#
_entry.id   AF-A0A4U6S144-F1
#
_cell.length_a   1.000
_cell.length_b   1.000
_cell.length_c   1.000
_cell.angle_alpha   90.00
_cell.angle_beta   90.00
_cell.angle_gamma   90.00
#
_symmetry.space_group_name_H-M   'P 1'
#
loop_
_entity.id
_entity.type
_entity.pdbx_description
1 polymer ?
#
loop_
_entity_poly.entity_id
_entity_poly.type
_entity_poly.pdbx_seq_one_letter_code
_entity_poly.pdbx_strand_id
1 'polypeptide(L)'
;MIDLHLQMLAELGWAPPSGDVIDEIANGGLLTVMQAATVCEVSDETIRRWNADAARRGQSLGKKGATWLIGRARLLDYVEKYQGGLPARVKAQNRLREFWPRWSEPSEDRLGLESRRAKAL
;
A
#
# COMPACT_ATOMS: atom_id res chain seq x y z
N MET A 1 2.03 -32.17 -13.54
CA MET A 1 1.07 -32.22 -12.40
C MET A 1 0.83 -30.83 -11.82
N ILE A 2 1.83 -29.93 -11.82
CA ILE A 2 1.66 -28.49 -11.51
C ILE A 2 0.79 -27.78 -12.57
N ASP A 3 0.90 -28.14 -13.84
CA ASP A 3 0.19 -27.48 -14.94
C ASP A 3 -1.34 -27.59 -14.83
N LEU A 4 -1.84 -28.75 -14.39
CA LEU A 4 -3.28 -28.97 -14.17
C LEU A 4 -3.84 -28.05 -13.07
N HIS A 5 -3.05 -27.79 -12.03
CA HIS A 5 -3.44 -26.91 -10.92
C HIS A 5 -3.42 -25.44 -11.34
N LEU A 6 -2.43 -25.03 -12.14
CA LEU A 6 -2.35 -23.68 -12.69
C LEU A 6 -3.50 -23.38 -13.66
N GLN A 7 -3.91 -24.38 -14.43
CA GLN A 7 -5.01 -24.27 -15.38
C GLN A 7 -6.37 -24.12 -14.66
N MET A 8 -6.61 -24.89 -13.60
CA MET A 8 -7.77 -24.74 -12.72
C MET A 8 -7.81 -23.36 -12.04
N LEU A 9 -6.66 -22.85 -11.59
CA LEU A 9 -6.57 -21.52 -10.99
C LEU A 9 -6.95 -20.43 -12.02
N ALA A 10 -6.43 -20.52 -13.25
CA ALA A 10 -6.75 -19.58 -14.31
C ALA A 10 -8.24 -19.57 -14.67
N GLU A 11 -8.90 -20.74 -14.73
CA GLU A 11 -10.35 -20.86 -14.95
C GLU A 11 -11.18 -20.22 -13.83
N LEU A 12 -10.65 -20.21 -12.61
CA LEU A 12 -11.24 -19.53 -11.44
C LEU A 12 -10.92 -18.02 -11.39
N GLY A 13 -10.33 -17.47 -12.45
CA GLY A 13 -9.97 -16.05 -12.55
C GLY A 13 -8.70 -15.68 -11.78
N TRP A 14 -7.92 -16.67 -11.34
CA TRP A 14 -6.61 -16.42 -10.75
C TRP A 14 -5.63 -16.03 -11.85
N ALA A 15 -5.11 -14.80 -11.78
CA ALA A 15 -3.94 -14.40 -12.54
C ALA A 15 -2.70 -14.57 -11.66
N PRO A 16 -1.55 -15.02 -12.21
CA PRO A 16 -0.30 -14.97 -11.47
C PRO A 16 -0.05 -13.53 -11.03
N PRO A 17 0.48 -13.30 -9.81
CA PRO A 17 0.85 -11.96 -9.38
C PRO A 17 1.79 -11.36 -10.43
N SER A 18 1.35 -10.24 -11.00
CA SER A 18 2.09 -9.56 -12.06
C SER A 18 3.29 -8.85 -11.45
N GLY A 19 4.48 -9.39 -11.68
CA GLY A 19 5.76 -8.81 -11.26
C GLY A 19 6.39 -9.51 -10.07
N ASP A 20 7.71 -9.36 -9.94
CA ASP A 20 8.42 -9.79 -8.74
C ASP A 20 8.14 -8.84 -7.56
N VAL A 21 8.68 -9.13 -6.37
CA VAL A 21 8.46 -8.28 -5.20
C VAL A 21 9.00 -6.85 -5.40
N ILE A 22 9.96 -6.66 -6.31
CA ILE A 22 10.52 -5.35 -6.65
C ILE A 22 9.52 -4.57 -7.50
N ASP A 23 8.87 -5.22 -8.47
CA ASP A 23 7.78 -4.62 -9.24
C ASP A 23 6.60 -4.23 -8.35
N GLU A 24 6.24 -5.05 -7.37
CA GLU A 24 5.19 -4.69 -6.40
C GLU A 24 5.58 -3.43 -5.63
N ILE A 25 6.83 -3.34 -5.16
CA ILE A 25 7.33 -2.17 -4.42
C ILE A 25 7.39 -0.94 -5.34
N ALA A 26 7.93 -1.08 -6.56
CA ALA A 26 8.06 -0.02 -7.55
C ALA A 26 6.69 0.55 -7.97
N ASN A 27 5.67 -0.31 -8.06
CA ASN A 27 4.28 0.06 -8.36
C ASN A 27 3.48 0.54 -7.13
N GLY A 28 4.16 0.85 -6.02
CA GLY A 28 3.49 1.39 -4.84
C GLY A 28 2.78 0.38 -3.97
N GLY A 29 3.29 -0.84 -3.92
CA GLY A 29 2.79 -1.90 -3.05
C GLY A 29 2.93 -1.54 -1.57
N LEU A 30 3.75 -0.54 -1.24
CA LEU A 30 3.99 -0.05 0.11
C LEU A 30 3.58 1.41 0.27
N LEU A 31 2.95 1.71 1.41
CA LEU A 31 2.56 3.05 1.84
C LEU A 31 3.23 3.37 3.17
N THR A 32 3.54 4.65 3.40
CA THR A 32 3.81 5.13 4.77
C THR A 32 2.52 5.13 5.60
N VAL A 33 2.65 5.24 6.93
CA VAL A 33 1.47 5.38 7.82
C VAL A 33 0.62 6.60 7.46
N MET A 34 1.26 7.74 7.15
CA MET A 34 0.58 8.97 6.74
C MET A 34 -0.19 8.79 5.43
N GLN A 35 0.41 8.12 4.43
CA GLN A 35 -0.27 7.83 3.17
C GLN A 35 -1.45 6.87 3.37
N ALA A 36 -1.27 5.81 4.18
CA ALA A 36 -2.33 4.89 4.54
C ALA A 36 -3.50 5.61 5.26
N ALA A 37 -3.17 6.50 6.18
CA ALA A 37 -4.14 7.33 6.91
C ALA A 37 -4.92 8.25 5.96
N THR A 38 -4.23 8.88 5.01
CA THR A 38 -4.84 9.72 3.96
C THR A 38 -5.78 8.92 3.08
N VAL A 39 -5.36 7.74 2.61
CA VAL A 39 -6.15 6.86 1.75
C VAL A 39 -7.40 6.35 2.45
N CYS A 40 -7.30 6.03 3.74
CA CYS A 40 -8.41 5.52 4.54
C CYS A 40 -9.23 6.64 5.23
N GLU A 41 -8.84 7.90 5.08
CA GLU A 41 -9.45 9.07 5.75
C GLU A 41 -9.56 8.91 7.28
N VAL A 42 -8.49 8.38 7.88
CA VAL A 42 -8.38 8.19 9.34
C VAL A 42 -7.08 8.82 9.85
N SER A 43 -6.89 8.82 11.17
CA SER A 43 -5.63 9.24 11.76
C SER A 43 -4.53 8.18 11.64
N ASP A 44 -3.27 8.62 11.62
CA ASP A 44 -2.09 7.76 11.71
C ASP A 44 -2.17 6.76 12.88
N GLU A 45 -2.68 7.21 14.02
CA GLU A 45 -2.84 6.38 15.20
C GLU A 45 -3.87 5.27 14.97
N THR A 46 -4.92 5.54 14.19
CA THR A 46 -5.89 4.51 13.80
C THR A 46 -5.24 3.44 12.92
N ILE A 47 -4.39 3.83 11.97
CA ILE A 47 -3.62 2.87 11.16
C ILE A 47 -2.72 1.99 12.04
N ARG A 48 -2.03 2.57 13.03
CA ARG A 48 -1.20 1.78 13.97
C ARG A 48 -2.02 0.79 14.77
N ARG A 49 -3.19 1.21 15.27
CA ARG A 49 -4.14 0.32 15.96
C ARG A 49 -4.63 -0.80 15.07
N TRP A 50 -5.00 -0.52 13.82
CA TRP A 50 -5.37 -1.54 12.84
C TRP A 50 -4.23 -2.52 12.57
N ASN A 51 -2.99 -2.03 12.46
CA ASN A 51 -1.83 -2.89 12.28
C ASN A 51 -1.61 -3.84 13.49
N ALA A 52 -1.74 -3.31 14.72
CA ALA A 52 -1.67 -4.14 15.92
C ALA A 52 -2.80 -5.17 15.98
N ASP A 53 -4.01 -4.80 15.60
CA ASP A 53 -5.14 -5.72 15.51
C ASP A 53 -4.91 -6.83 14.49
N ALA A 54 -4.49 -6.47 13.27
CA ALA A 54 -4.19 -7.43 12.21
C ALA A 54 -3.04 -8.38 12.60
N ALA A 55 -2.00 -7.87 13.27
CA ALA A 55 -0.91 -8.69 13.80
C ALA A 55 -1.41 -9.74 14.82
N ARG A 56 -2.33 -9.36 15.73
CA ARG A 56 -2.96 -10.33 16.65
C ARG A 56 -3.80 -11.39 15.94
N ARG A 57 -4.28 -11.10 14.72
CA ARG A 57 -5.02 -12.03 13.86
C ARG A 57 -4.12 -12.89 12.96
N GLY A 58 -2.80 -12.79 13.13
CA GLY A 58 -1.82 -13.62 12.42
C GLY A 58 -1.24 -12.99 11.17
N GLN A 59 -1.67 -11.78 10.77
CA GLN A 59 -1.12 -11.10 9.59
C GLN A 59 -1.06 -9.59 9.78
N SER A 60 0.13 -9.08 10.08
CA SER A 60 0.39 -7.63 10.16
C SER A 60 0.16 -6.95 8.80
N LEU A 61 -0.39 -5.73 8.83
CA LEU A 61 -0.58 -4.89 7.64
C LEU A 61 0.74 -4.34 7.13
N GLY A 62 1.69 -4.13 8.03
CA GLY A 62 2.98 -3.55 7.73
C GLY A 62 4.08 -3.99 8.69
N LYS A 63 5.28 -3.49 8.43
CA LYS A 63 6.48 -3.74 9.25
C LYS A 63 7.18 -2.42 9.55
N LYS A 64 7.73 -2.32 10.76
CA LYS A 64 8.56 -1.19 11.18
C LYS A 64 10.03 -1.48 10.85
N GLY A 65 10.65 -0.61 10.07
CA GLY A 65 12.10 -0.51 9.90
C GLY A 65 12.57 0.87 10.37
N ALA A 66 13.32 1.58 9.52
CA ALA A 66 13.59 3.01 9.72
C ALA A 66 12.31 3.86 9.66
N THR A 67 11.34 3.43 8.85
CA THR A 67 9.98 3.96 8.81
C THR A 67 8.97 2.80 8.83
N TRP A 68 7.70 3.11 9.05
CA TRP A 68 6.62 2.13 8.89
C TRP A 68 6.25 2.00 7.42
N LEU A 69 6.26 0.76 6.93
CA LEU A 69 5.80 0.40 5.60
C LEU A 69 4.57 -0.48 5.72
N ILE A 70 3.45 -0.01 5.15
CA ILE A 70 2.14 -0.65 5.16
C ILE A 70 1.90 -1.25 3.78
N GLY A 71 1.63 -2.54 3.70
CA GLY A 71 1.27 -3.20 2.45
C GLY A 71 -0.10 -2.75 1.96
N ARG A 72 -0.16 -2.16 0.77
CA ARG A 72 -1.39 -1.65 0.15
C ARG A 72 -2.49 -2.70 0.08
N ALA A 73 -2.20 -3.87 -0.48
CA ALA A 73 -3.18 -4.95 -0.64
C ALA A 73 -3.75 -5.38 0.72
N ARG A 74 -2.86 -5.63 1.69
CA ARG A 74 -3.26 -6.04 3.05
C ARG A 74 -4.11 -4.99 3.76
N LEU A 75 -3.78 -3.71 3.60
CA LEU A 75 -4.57 -2.61 4.15
C LEU A 75 -5.98 -2.59 3.55
N LEU A 76 -6.10 -2.70 2.23
CA LEU A 76 -7.39 -2.71 1.55
C LEU A 76 -8.24 -3.93 1.94
N ASP A 77 -7.62 -5.11 2.07
CA ASP A 77 -8.29 -6.34 2.49
C ASP A 77 -8.78 -6.21 3.94
N TYR A 78 -7.98 -5.59 4.81
CA TYR A 78 -8.36 -5.32 6.18
C TYR A 78 -9.53 -4.33 6.27
N VAL A 79 -9.50 -3.25 5.49
CA VAL A 79 -10.58 -2.25 5.43
C VAL A 79 -11.89 -2.90 5.00
N GLU A 80 -11.85 -3.72 3.95
CA GLU A 80 -13.00 -4.48 3.49
C GLU A 80 -13.56 -5.36 4.61
N LYS A 81 -12.70 -6.17 5.23
CA LYS A 81 -13.14 -7.19 6.18
C LYS A 81 -13.63 -6.62 7.51
N TYR A 82 -13.09 -5.48 7.96
CA TYR A 82 -13.27 -5.03 9.34
C TYR A 82 -13.76 -3.60 9.54
N GLN A 83 -13.76 -2.74 8.51
CA GLN A 83 -14.05 -1.30 8.70
C GLN A 83 -15.30 -0.82 7.96
N GLY A 84 -15.74 -1.53 6.92
CA GLY A 84 -16.97 -1.12 6.22
C GLY A 84 -17.30 -1.90 4.94
N GLY A 85 -16.74 -3.09 4.74
CA GLY A 85 -17.06 -3.91 3.57
C GLY A 85 -16.46 -3.40 2.27
N LEU A 86 -16.95 -3.97 1.17
CA LEU A 86 -16.54 -3.61 -0.19
C LEU A 86 -16.66 -2.11 -0.49
N PRO A 87 -17.69 -1.36 -0.03
CA PRO A 87 -17.76 0.08 -0.26
C PRO A 87 -16.57 0.86 0.34
N ALA A 88 -16.13 0.49 1.54
CA ALA A 88 -14.98 1.12 2.19
C ALA A 88 -13.67 0.85 1.44
N ARG A 89 -13.50 -0.38 0.93
CA ARG A 89 -12.36 -0.75 0.08
C ARG A 89 -12.34 0.08 -1.21
N VAL A 90 -13.47 0.16 -1.91
CA VAL A 90 -13.58 0.90 -3.18
C VAL A 90 -13.27 2.39 -2.94
N LYS A 91 -13.78 2.97 -1.85
CA LYS A 91 -13.46 4.35 -1.46
C LYS A 91 -11.96 4.56 -1.28
N ALA A 92 -11.31 3.69 -0.50
CA ALA A 92 -9.86 3.74 -0.29
C ALA A 92 -9.08 3.54 -1.60
N GLN A 93 -9.50 2.64 -2.48
CA GLN A 93 -8.87 2.45 -3.80
C GLN A 93 -8.99 3.71 -4.68
N ASN A 94 -10.15 4.36 -4.69
CA ASN A 94 -10.36 5.59 -5.44
C ASN A 94 -9.46 6.72 -4.91
N ARG A 95 -9.36 6.87 -3.59
CA ARG A 95 -8.44 7.82 -2.95
C ARG A 95 -7.00 7.53 -3.28
N LEU A 96 -6.59 6.26 -3.23
CA LEU A 96 -5.25 5.89 -3.62
C LEU A 96 -4.97 6.32 -5.07
N ARG A 97 -5.89 6.07 -6.00
CA ARG A 97 -5.74 6.49 -7.40
C ARG A 97 -5.63 8.01 -7.56
N GLU A 98 -6.36 8.78 -6.75
CA GLU A 98 -6.30 10.25 -6.72
C GLU A 98 -4.91 10.75 -6.31
N PHE A 99 -4.33 10.18 -5.23
CA PHE A 99 -3.05 10.64 -4.70
C PHE A 99 -1.82 9.99 -5.34
N TRP A 100 -1.99 8.84 -6.00
CA TRP A 100 -0.88 8.05 -6.55
C TRP A 100 0.07 8.86 -7.45
N PRO A 101 -0.41 9.66 -8.42
CA PRO A 101 0.49 10.42 -9.32
C PRO A 101 1.49 11.30 -8.55
N ARG A 102 1.04 11.93 -7.46
CA ARG A 102 1.88 12.80 -6.62
C ARG A 102 2.87 12.03 -5.75
N TRP A 103 2.58 10.77 -5.44
CA TRP A 103 3.42 9.94 -4.58
C TRP A 103 4.36 9.02 -5.36
N SER A 104 4.06 8.76 -6.63
CA SER A 104 4.90 7.98 -7.54
C SER A 104 6.00 8.78 -8.22
N GLU A 105 5.99 10.11 -8.10
CA GLU A 105 7.06 10.96 -8.64
C GLU A 105 8.39 10.69 -7.92
N PRO A 106 9.48 10.43 -8.67
CA PRO A 106 10.81 10.27 -8.09
C PRO A 106 11.23 11.49 -7.28
N SER A 107 11.75 11.27 -6.08
CA SER A 107 12.19 12.33 -5.16
C SER A 107 13.38 13.18 -5.68
N GLU A 108 13.94 12.87 -6.85
CA GLU A 108 15.10 13.58 -7.41
C GLU A 108 14.84 15.08 -7.60
N ASP A 109 13.61 15.47 -7.96
CA ASP A 109 13.23 16.88 -8.09
C ASP A 109 13.11 17.62 -6.76
N ARG A 110 12.86 16.92 -5.64
CA ARG A 110 12.79 17.54 -4.31
C ARG A 110 14.16 17.80 -3.69
N LEU A 111 15.13 16.91 -3.91
CA LEU A 111 16.50 17.08 -3.39
C LEU A 111 17.31 18.11 -4.20
N GLY A 112 16.99 18.30 -5.49
CA GLY A 112 17.61 19.31 -6.34
C GLY A 112 17.20 20.75 -6.01
N LEU A 113 15.99 20.97 -5.47
CA LEU A 113 15.51 22.30 -5.09
C LEU A 113 16.12 22.82 -3.77
N GLU A 114 16.37 21.94 -2.80
CA GLU A 114 17.00 22.33 -1.53
C GLU A 114 18.49 22.62 -1.70
N SER A 115 19.19 21.88 -2.57
CA SER A 115 20.61 22.11 -2.87
C SER A 115 20.87 23.42 -3.63
N ARG A 116 19.89 23.92 -4.41
CA ARG A 116 19.99 25.21 -5.11
C ARG A 116 19.71 26.41 -4.21
N ARG A 117 18.87 26.26 -3.18
CA ARG A 117 18.62 27.31 -2.17
C ARG A 117 19.78 27.46 -1.18
N ALA A 118 20.48 26.38 -0.85
CA ALA A 118 21.63 26.42 0.05
C ALA A 118 22.91 27.04 -0.57
N LYS A 119 22.97 27.19 -1.90
CA LYS A 119 24.10 27.82 -2.63
C LYS A 119 23.91 29.30 -2.97
N ALA A 120 22.78 29.89 -2.60
CA ALA A 120 22.43 31.28 -2.90
C ALA A 120 22.46 32.20 -1.65
N LEU A 121 23.03 31.70 -0.55
CA LEU A 121 23.36 32.43 0.68
C LEU A 121 24.86 32.31 0.93
#